data_AF-A0A950H8J2-F1
#
_entry.id   AF-A0A950H8J2-F1
#
_cell.length_a   1.000
_cell.length_b   1.000
_cell.length_c   1.000
_cell.angle_alpha   90.00
_cell.angle_beta   90.00
_cell.angle_gamma   90.00
#
_symmetry.space_group_name_H-M   'P 1'
#
loop_
_entity.id
_entity.type
_entity.pdbx_description
1 polymer ?
#
loop_
_entity_poly.entity_id
_entity_poly.type
_entity_poly.pdbx_seq_one_letter_code
_entity_poly.pdbx_strand_id
1 'polypeptide(L)'
;MSNSHEISGRREFCFTVNGERKTVPAYPMERLLDVLRHQLRLTGTKEGCGEGECGSCAVLMDGILVNSCLVPLLQAQNANILT
;
A
#
# COMPACT_ATOMS: atom_id res chain seq x y z
N MET A 1 -22.81 4.69 -15.79
CA MET A 1 -22.37 3.72 -16.81
C MET A 1 -20.88 3.52 -16.63
N SER A 2 -20.52 2.65 -15.68
CA SER A 2 -19.13 2.32 -15.34
C SER A 2 -18.52 1.54 -16.49
N ASN A 3 -17.50 2.12 -17.10
CA ASN A 3 -16.88 1.61 -18.32
C ASN A 3 -16.16 0.28 -18.01
N SER A 4 -16.51 -0.76 -18.75
CA SER A 4 -15.97 -2.13 -18.69
C SER A 4 -14.46 -2.26 -19.02
N HIS A 5 -13.75 -1.15 -19.17
CA HIS A 5 -12.31 -1.08 -19.44
C HIS A 5 -11.45 -0.81 -18.19
N GLU A 6 -12.02 -0.41 -17.04
CA GLU A 6 -11.23 -0.11 -15.83
C GLU A 6 -10.90 -1.34 -14.96
N ILE A 7 -11.39 -2.53 -15.31
CA ILE A 7 -11.20 -3.76 -14.52
C ILE A 7 -10.00 -4.60 -15.03
N SER A 8 -9.40 -4.28 -16.19
CA SER A 8 -8.43 -5.14 -16.89
C SER A 8 -7.05 -5.35 -16.20
N GLY A 9 -6.86 -4.95 -14.94
CA GLY A 9 -5.58 -5.16 -14.24
C GLY A 9 -5.65 -5.11 -12.71
N ARG A 10 -6.79 -4.75 -12.13
CA ARG A 10 -6.97 -4.78 -10.67
C ARG A 10 -7.17 -6.21 -10.19
N ARG A 11 -6.51 -6.55 -9.09
CA ARG A 11 -6.62 -7.83 -8.40
C ARG A 11 -6.83 -7.57 -6.91
N GLU A 12 -7.35 -8.57 -6.22
CA GLU A 12 -7.45 -8.51 -4.75
C GLU A 12 -6.09 -8.78 -4.12
N PHE A 13 -5.69 -7.88 -3.22
CA PHE A 13 -4.52 -8.04 -2.37
C PHE A 13 -4.96 -8.18 -0.92
N CYS A 14 -4.35 -9.10 -0.19
CA CYS A 14 -4.65 -9.34 1.22
C CYS A 14 -3.37 -9.23 2.05
N PHE A 15 -3.41 -8.44 3.12
CA PHE A 15 -2.30 -8.21 4.03
C PHE A 15 -2.82 -7.75 5.39
N THR A 16 -1.97 -7.75 6.41
CA THR A 16 -2.32 -7.29 7.75
C THR A 16 -1.78 -5.87 7.95
N VAL A 17 -2.60 -4.95 8.43
CA VAL A 17 -2.15 -3.60 8.82
C VAL A 17 -2.56 -3.35 10.26
N ASN A 18 -1.60 -3.02 11.12
CA ASN A 18 -1.81 -2.73 12.55
C ASN A 18 -2.61 -3.84 13.27
N GLY A 19 -2.33 -5.10 12.92
CA GLY A 19 -2.99 -6.29 13.48
C GLY A 19 -4.34 -6.65 12.83
N GLU A 20 -4.85 -5.84 11.91
CA GLU A 20 -6.12 -6.11 11.21
C GLU A 20 -5.88 -6.60 9.78
N ARG A 21 -6.48 -7.74 9.42
CA ARG A 21 -6.46 -8.23 8.04
C ARG A 21 -7.29 -7.32 7.14
N LYS A 22 -6.71 -6.88 6.03
CA LYS A 22 -7.35 -6.05 4.99
C LYS A 22 -7.30 -6.77 3.66
N THR A 23 -8.35 -6.59 2.86
CA THR A 23 -8.41 -7.02 1.46
C THR A 23 -8.81 -5.83 0.62
N VAL A 24 -8.03 -5.51 -0.42
CA VAL A 24 -8.24 -4.33 -1.27
C VAL A 24 -8.10 -4.66 -2.76
N PRO A 25 -8.97 -4.13 -3.64
CA PRO A 25 -8.79 -4.24 -5.08
C PRO A 25 -7.84 -3.14 -5.58
N ALA A 26 -6.70 -3.52 -6.16
CA ALA A 26 -5.68 -2.57 -6.62
C ALA A 26 -4.87 -3.13 -7.80
N TYR A 27 -4.12 -2.26 -8.49
CA TYR A 27 -3.12 -2.73 -9.46
C TYR A 27 -1.86 -3.22 -8.74
N PRO A 28 -1.16 -4.25 -9.26
CA PRO A 28 0.06 -4.79 -8.65
C PRO A 28 1.17 -3.75 -8.37
N MET A 29 1.24 -2.71 -9.21
CA MET A 29 2.24 -1.64 -9.13
C MET A 29 1.73 -0.37 -8.43
N GLU A 30 0.51 -0.36 -7.89
CA GLU A 30 0.09 0.73 -6.98
C GLU A 30 1.06 0.78 -5.80
N ARG A 31 1.46 1.99 -5.38
CA ARG A 31 2.38 2.18 -4.25
C ARG A 31 1.65 1.80 -2.97
N LEU A 32 2.32 1.08 -2.06
CA LEU A 32 1.75 0.72 -0.77
C LEU A 32 1.28 1.97 0.00
N LEU A 33 2.04 3.08 -0.08
CA LEU A 33 1.67 4.37 0.50
C LEU A 33 0.28 4.86 0.07
N ASP A 34 -0.03 4.74 -1.24
CA ASP A 34 -1.29 5.24 -1.79
C ASP A 34 -2.47 4.41 -1.29
N VAL A 35 -2.29 3.09 -1.22
CA VAL A 35 -3.31 2.17 -0.72
C VAL A 35 -3.60 2.44 0.75
N LEU A 36 -2.55 2.58 1.58
CA LEU A 36 -2.70 2.92 3.00
C LEU A 36 -3.47 4.22 3.20
N ARG A 37 -3.08 5.29 2.49
CA ARG A 37 -3.63 6.64 2.72
C ARG A 37 -4.98 6.86 2.06
N HIS A 38 -5.17 6.41 0.84
CA HIS A 38 -6.33 6.78 0.03
C HIS A 38 -7.42 5.71 0.04
N GLN A 39 -7.07 4.42 -0.02
CA GLN A 39 -8.05 3.35 0.02
C GLN A 39 -8.41 2.98 1.47
N LEU A 40 -7.42 2.74 2.32
CA LEU A 40 -7.61 2.34 3.72
C LEU A 40 -7.78 3.52 4.69
N ARG A 41 -7.60 4.76 4.21
CA ARG A 41 -7.74 6.01 4.99
C ARG A 41 -6.83 6.10 6.23
N LEU A 42 -5.73 5.35 6.24
CA LEU A 42 -4.68 5.41 7.25
C LEU A 42 -3.70 6.54 6.91
N THR A 43 -4.03 7.75 7.34
CA THR A 43 -3.30 8.97 6.94
C THR A 43 -2.09 9.30 7.83
N GLY A 44 -1.74 8.43 8.79
CA GLY A 44 -0.59 8.56 9.68
C GLY A 44 0.74 8.60 8.92
N THR A 45 1.00 7.59 8.09
CA THR A 45 2.13 7.55 7.14
C THR A 45 2.00 8.68 6.11
N LYS A 46 3.07 9.45 5.88
CA LYS A 46 3.03 10.69 5.08
C LYS A 46 3.74 10.56 3.74
N GLU A 47 3.18 11.17 2.70
CA GLU A 47 3.91 11.43 1.47
C GLU A 47 4.73 12.71 1.63
N GLY A 48 6.03 12.61 1.35
CA GLY A 48 6.98 13.72 1.41
C GLY A 48 7.61 13.92 0.03
N CYS A 49 8.65 13.14 -0.28
CA CYS A 49 9.33 13.22 -1.58
C CYS A 49 8.77 12.28 -2.66
N GLY A 50 8.18 11.13 -2.28
CA GLY A 50 7.72 10.11 -3.24
C GLY A 50 8.81 9.21 -3.84
N GLU A 51 10.09 9.56 -3.66
CA GLU A 51 11.24 8.92 -4.32
C GLU A 51 12.15 8.13 -3.35
N GLY A 52 11.74 7.94 -2.10
CA GLY A 52 12.48 7.13 -1.11
C GLY A 52 13.60 7.84 -0.34
N GLU A 53 13.72 9.15 -0.46
CA GLU A 53 14.82 9.91 0.15
C GLU A 53 14.51 10.40 1.58
N CYS A 54 13.29 10.89 1.82
CA CYS A 54 12.98 11.61 3.06
C CYS A 54 12.50 10.74 4.24
N GLY A 55 12.14 9.48 4.00
CA GLY A 55 11.64 8.56 5.04
C GLY A 55 10.26 8.89 5.64
N SER A 56 9.56 9.94 5.18
CA SER A 56 8.25 10.32 5.74
C SER A 56 7.16 9.24 5.58
N CYS A 57 7.38 8.34 4.63
CA CYS A 57 6.48 7.24 4.29
C CYS A 57 6.92 5.91 4.91
N ALA A 58 7.87 5.93 5.84
CA ALA A 58 8.40 4.71 6.44
C ALA A 58 7.30 3.93 7.17
N VAL A 59 7.32 2.61 6.99
CA VAL A 59 6.49 1.63 7.71
C VAL A 59 7.38 0.43 8.05
N LEU A 60 6.96 -0.39 9.03
CA LEU A 60 7.54 -1.72 9.18
C LEU A 60 6.75 -2.69 8.32
N MET A 61 7.43 -3.41 7.43
CA MET A 61 6.88 -4.52 6.66
C MET A 61 7.60 -5.80 7.10
N ASP A 62 6.88 -6.70 7.76
CA ASP A 62 7.42 -7.91 8.39
C ASP A 62 8.60 -7.62 9.33
N GLY A 63 8.50 -6.52 10.08
CA GLY A 63 9.52 -6.05 11.03
C GLY A 63 10.68 -5.28 10.40
N ILE A 64 10.74 -5.14 9.07
CA ILE A 64 11.78 -4.39 8.36
C ILE A 64 11.28 -2.99 8.01
N LEU A 65 12.07 -1.97 8.33
CA LEU A 65 11.76 -0.59 7.98
C LEU A 65 11.92 -0.37 6.47
N VAL A 66 10.86 0.04 5.79
CA VAL A 66 10.84 0.28 4.34
C VAL A 66 10.12 1.58 3.99
N ASN A 67 10.50 2.20 2.88
CA ASN A 67 9.81 3.35 2.33
C ASN A 67 8.58 2.90 1.52
N SER A 68 7.38 3.01 2.09
CA SER A 68 6.15 2.54 1.45
C SER A 68 5.82 3.22 0.11
N CYS A 69 6.42 4.38 -0.20
CA CYS A 69 6.28 5.02 -1.51
C CYS A 69 6.99 4.23 -2.64
N LEU A 70 7.99 3.41 -2.31
CA LEU A 70 8.73 2.60 -3.28
C LEU A 70 8.36 1.11 -3.24
N VAL A 71 7.40 0.71 -2.41
CA VAL A 71 6.94 -0.68 -2.32
C VAL A 71 5.72 -0.87 -3.23
N PRO A 72 5.82 -1.65 -4.32
CA PRO A 72 4.66 -2.07 -5.08
C PRO A 72 3.75 -2.94 -4.21
N LEU A 73 2.43 -2.75 -4.32
CA LEU A 73 1.47 -3.51 -3.51
C LEU A 73 1.59 -5.03 -3.69
N LEU A 74 2.04 -5.48 -4.88
CA LEU A 74 2.33 -6.90 -5.12
C LEU A 74 3.30 -7.50 -4.10
N GLN A 75 4.29 -6.73 -3.64
CA GLN A 75 5.24 -7.19 -2.63
C GLN A 75 4.62 -7.26 -1.24
N ALA A 76 3.61 -6.44 -0.95
CA ALA A 76 2.92 -6.41 0.33
C ALA A 76 1.94 -7.59 0.52
N GLN A 77 1.73 -8.43 -0.50
CA GLN A 77 0.83 -9.57 -0.40
C GLN A 77 1.21 -10.49 0.78
N ASN A 78 0.25 -10.74 1.66
CA ASN A 78 0.37 -11.51 2.91
C ASN A 78 1.33 -10.95 3.96
N ALA A 79 1.88 -9.75 3.76
CA ALA A 79 2.80 -9.12 4.71
C ALA A 79 2.07 -8.58 5.95
N ASN A 80 2.82 -8.39 7.03
CA ASN A 80 2.39 -7.64 8.21
C ASN A 80 2.98 -6.23 8.18
N ILE A 81 2.10 -5.23 8.13
CA ILE A 81 2.47 -3.82 8.08
C ILE A 81 2.13 -3.15 9.40
N LEU A 82 3.09 -2.42 9.95
CA LEU A 82 2.88 -1.47 11.05
C LEU A 82 3.17 -0.06 10.54
N THR A 83 2.17 0.82 10.61
CA THR A 83 2.22 2.21 10.13
C THR A 83 2.50 3.20 11.24
#